data_AF-A0A520E2S2-F1
#
_entry.id   AF-A0A520E2S2-F1
#
_cell.length_a   1.000
_cell.length_b   1.000
_cell.length_c   1.000
_cell.angle_alpha   90.00
_cell.angle_beta   90.00
_cell.angle_gamma   90.00
#
_symmetry.space_group_name_H-M   'P 1'
#
loop_
_entity.id
_entity.type
_entity.pdbx_description
1 polymer ?
#
loop_
_entity_poly.entity_id
_entity_poly.type
_entity_poly.pdbx_seq_one_letter_code
_entity_poly.pdbx_strand_id
1 'polypeptide(L)' 'MKKIGLLSDTHGYLDEAVFKYFDDCDEIWHAGDFGAGVAEP' A
#
# COMPACT_ATOMS: atom_id res chain seq x y z
N MET A 1 20.74 0.70 -5.96
CA MET A 1 20.13 0.51 -4.62
C MET A 1 18.68 0.16 -4.85
N LYS A 2 18.13 -0.77 -4.07
CA LYS A 2 16.70 -1.08 -4.20
C LYS A 2 15.85 0.07 -3.69
N LYS A 3 14.75 0.38 -4.37
CA LYS A 3 13.72 1.33 -3.96
C LYS A 3 12.51 0.57 -3.45
N ILE A 4 12.17 0.79 -2.19
CA ILE A 4 11.08 0.10 -1.51
C ILE A 4 9.97 1.11 -1.25
N GLY A 5 8.80 0.87 -1.81
CA GLY A 5 7.59 1.61 -1.51
C GLY A 5 6.91 1.02 -0.27
N LEU A 6 6.52 1.87 0.68
CA LEU A 6 5.82 1.46 1.90
C LEU A 6 4.44 2.12 1.94
N LEU A 7 3.39 1.34 2.18
CA LEU A 7 2.03 1.83 2.41
C LEU A 7 1.37 1.10 3.59
N SER A 8 0.32 1.69 4.15
CA SER A 8 -0.42 1.17 5.32
C SER A 8 -1.86 1.66 5.26
N ASP A 9 -2.75 0.97 5.99
CA ASP A 9 -4.11 1.41 6.34
C ASP A 9 -4.89 1.97 5.14
N THR A 10 -4.93 1.17 4.09
CA THR A 10 -5.62 1.51 2.85
C THR A 10 -7.14 1.45 3.03
N HIS A 11 -7.63 0.67 4.00
CA HIS A 11 -9.06 0.42 4.19
C HIS A 11 -9.77 0.05 2.88
N GLY A 12 -9.08 -0.69 2.00
CA GLY A 12 -9.58 -1.10 0.69
C GLY A 12 -9.65 0.00 -0.37
N TYR A 13 -9.12 1.20 -0.10
CA TYR A 13 -9.06 2.32 -1.06
C TYR A 13 -7.62 2.69 -1.42
N LEU A 14 -7.36 2.83 -2.72
CA LEU A 14 -6.11 3.37 -3.25
C LEU A 14 -6.43 4.41 -4.32
N ASP A 15 -5.92 5.62 -4.13
CA ASP A 15 -6.01 6.68 -5.13
C ASP A 15 -5.12 6.39 -6.35
N GLU A 16 -5.52 6.85 -7.55
CA GLU A 16 -4.74 6.63 -8.78
C GLU A 16 -3.30 7.17 -8.67
N ALA A 17 -3.08 8.21 -7.88
CA ALA A 17 -1.76 8.77 -7.66
C ALA A 17 -0.80 7.77 -7.01
N VAL A 18 -1.30 6.82 -6.20
CA VAL A 18 -0.46 5.78 -5.57
C VAL A 18 0.29 4.99 -6.62
N PHE A 19 -0.36 4.58 -7.71
CA PHE A 19 0.31 3.80 -8.76
C PHE A 19 1.45 4.59 -9.41
N LYS A 20 1.26 5.89 -9.64
CA LYS A 20 2.31 6.77 -10.18
C LYS A 20 3.52 6.90 -9.25
N TYR A 21 3.31 7.00 -7.93
CA TYR A 21 4.42 7.16 -6.99
C TYR A 21 5.21 5.86 -6.79
N PHE A 22 4.57 4.70 -6.99
CA PHE A 22 5.17 3.39 -6.76
C PHE A 22 5.70 2.72 -8.05
N ASP A 23 5.48 3.32 -9.23
CA ASP A 23 5.84 2.79 -10.55
C ASP A 23 7.33 2.39 -10.70
N ASP A 24 8.22 3.11 -10.02
CA ASP A 24 9.67 2.90 -10.07
C ASP A 24 10.22 2.16 -8.83
N CYS A 25 9.35 1.57 -8.00
CA CYS A 25 9.79 0.76 -6.85
C CYS A 25 10.12 -0.67 -7.27
N ASP A 26 11.23 -1.21 -6.75
CA ASP A 26 11.60 -2.62 -6.93
C ASP A 26 10.72 -3.54 -6.07
N GLU A 27 10.26 -3.04 -4.92
CA GLU A 27 9.42 -3.76 -3.98
C GLU A 27 8.37 -2.83 -3.38
N ILE A 28 7.20 -3.38 -3.05
CA ILE A 28 6.12 -2.68 -2.39
C ILE A 28 5.72 -3.49 -1.16
N TRP A 29 5.82 -2.89 0.02
CA TRP A 29 5.40 -3.55 1.27
C TRP A 29 4.18 -2.80 1.84
N HIS A 30 3.13 -3.57 2.13
CA HIS A 30 1.95 -3.08 2.84
C HIS A 30 2.06 -3.48 4.31
N ALA A 31 2.03 -2.50 5.20
CA ALA A 31 2.29 -2.64 6.62
C ALA A 31 1.06 -2.34 7.52
N GLY A 32 -0.14 -2.28 6.93
CA GLY A 32 -1.41 -2.08 7.67
C GLY A 32 -2.49 -3.06 7.23
N ASP A 33 -3.74 -2.85 7.66
CA ASP A 33 -4.89 -3.71 7.33
C ASP A 33 -4.68 -5.22 7.64
N PHE A 34 -3.88 -5.56 8.65
CA PHE A 34 -3.64 -6.96 9.03
C PHE A 34 -4.75 -7.52 9.93
N GLY A 35 -5.36 -8.64 9.51
CA GLY A 35 -6.36 -9.38 10.30
C GLY A 35 -7.70 -9.51 9.58
N ALA A 36 -8.66 -10.20 10.21
CA ALA A 36 -10.05 -10.21 9.74
C ALA A 36 -10.80 -8.98 10.29
N GLY A 37 -11.70 -8.38 9.50
CA GLY A 37 -12.55 -7.27 9.95
C GLY A 37 -11.94 -5.87 9.93
N VAL A 38 -10.74 -5.68 9.37
CA VAL A 38 -9.98 -4.40 9.44
C VAL A 38 -10.56 -3.29 8.56
N ALA A 39 -11.33 -3.66 7.53
CA ALA A 39 -12.02 -2.74 6.64
C ALA A 39 -13.54 -3.00 6.58
N GLU A 40 -14.06 -3.80 7.53
CA GLU A 40 -15.50 -4.01 7.65
C GLU A 40 -16.13 -2.81 8.38
N PRO A 41 -17.32 -2.33 7.94
CA PRO A 41 -18.01 -1.20 8.57
C PRO A 41 -18.48 -1.47 10.00
#